data_AF-J0UVZ3-F1
#
_entry.id   AF-J0UVZ3-F1
#
_cell.length_a   1.000
_cell.length_b   1.000
_cell.length_c   1.000
_cell.angle_alpha   90.00
_cell.angle_beta   90.00
_cell.angle_gamma   90.00
#
_symmetry.space_group_name_H-M   'P 1'
#
loop_
_entity.id
_entity.type
_entity.pdbx_description
1 polymer ?
#
loop_
_entity_poly.entity_id
_entity_poly.type
_entity_poly.pdbx_seq_one_letter_code
_entity_poly.pdbx_strand_id
1 'polypeptide(L)'
;MRNNEIVINFKVDLVQAFFEMRNQLQNLPVKKEKVEKLTPQKSLEIVETGIQILTKFRELNPIEQIELDTFHRNETSESLLEKLGKNFENSYFLPTELGKMTGQIGAEINLILEKKGLQFRDENGVWTPTSSGKEFCLEIGNQFNQLKWRISTIL
;
A
#
# COMPACT_ATOMS: atom_id res chain seq x y z
N MET A 1 -42.30 45.76 7.51
CA MET A 1 -40.86 45.95 7.22
C MET A 1 -40.61 45.53 5.79
N ARG A 2 -40.01 46.41 4.99
CA ARG A 2 -39.86 46.21 3.53
C ARG A 2 -38.67 45.27 3.30
N ASN A 3 -38.77 44.34 2.36
CA ASN A 3 -37.74 43.34 2.02
C ASN A 3 -36.29 43.88 1.99
N ASN A 4 -36.11 45.17 1.67
CA ASN A 4 -34.80 45.82 1.67
C ASN A 4 -34.13 45.88 3.06
N GLU A 5 -34.87 46.09 4.15
CA GLU A 5 -34.29 46.13 5.50
C GLU A 5 -33.75 44.76 5.93
N ILE A 6 -34.45 43.69 5.54
CA ILE A 6 -34.02 42.30 5.81
C ILE A 6 -32.73 42.00 5.04
N VAL A 7 -32.66 42.39 3.76
CA VAL A 7 -31.47 42.18 2.93
C VAL A 7 -30.27 43.00 3.42
N ILE A 8 -30.52 44.21 3.92
CA ILE A 8 -29.46 45.07 4.49
C ILE A 8 -28.93 44.45 5.78
N ASN A 9 -29.81 44.05 6.70
CA ASN A 9 -29.40 43.45 7.97
C ASN A 9 -28.64 42.14 7.74
N PHE A 10 -29.11 41.29 6.83
CA PHE A 10 -28.42 40.05 6.47
C PHE A 10 -26.99 40.31 5.94
N LYS A 11 -26.78 41.35 5.12
CA LYS A 11 -25.45 41.71 4.63
C LYS A 11 -24.53 42.21 5.75
N VAL A 12 -25.07 42.98 6.68
CA VAL A 12 -24.31 43.47 7.85
C VAL A 12 -23.86 42.30 8.73
N ASP A 13 -24.78 41.38 9.03
CA ASP A 13 -24.49 40.19 9.83
C ASP A 13 -23.43 39.30 9.17
N LEU A 14 -23.50 39.14 7.84
CA LEU A 14 -22.52 38.37 7.08
C LEU A 14 -21.12 38.98 7.17
N VAL A 15 -21.01 40.30 7.01
CA VAL A 15 -19.72 41.02 7.11
C VAL A 15 -19.15 40.91 8.52
N GLN A 16 -19.99 41.03 9.54
CA GLN A 16 -19.59 40.89 10.93
C GLN A 16 -19.05 39.49 11.21
N ALA A 17 -19.76 38.44 10.76
CA ALA A 17 -19.32 37.05 10.92
C ALA A 17 -17.97 36.78 10.24
N PHE A 18 -17.75 37.31 9.02
CA PHE A 18 -16.46 37.17 8.33
C PHE A 18 -15.32 37.91 9.06
N PHE A 19 -15.61 39.09 9.62
CA PHE A 19 -14.63 39.85 10.39
C PHE A 19 -14.23 39.12 11.68
N GLU A 20 -15.19 38.56 12.40
CA GLU A 20 -14.96 37.76 13.60
C GLU A 20 -14.18 36.49 13.30
N MET A 21 -14.55 35.76 12.24
CA MET A 21 -13.84 34.55 11.82
C MET A 21 -12.38 34.84 11.42
N ARG A 22 -12.14 35.96 10.72
CA ARG A 22 -10.78 36.41 10.39
C ARG A 22 -9.97 36.73 11.63
N ASN A 23 -10.53 37.45 12.59
CA ASN A 23 -9.84 37.78 13.85
C ASN A 23 -9.53 36.52 14.66
N GLN A 24 -10.43 35.54 14.70
CA GLN A 24 -10.16 34.26 15.33
C GLN A 24 -9.00 33.54 14.65
N LEU A 25 -9.00 33.44 13.32
CA LEU A 25 -7.93 32.80 12.56
C LEU A 25 -6.58 33.50 12.69
N GLN A 26 -6.56 34.84 12.78
CA GLN A 26 -5.34 35.63 12.94
C GLN A 26 -4.79 35.59 14.37
N ASN A 27 -5.64 35.35 15.37
CA ASN A 27 -5.27 35.23 16.78
C ASN A 27 -5.03 33.78 17.22
N LEU A 28 -5.19 32.80 16.33
CA LEU A 28 -4.72 31.44 16.59
C LEU A 28 -3.20 31.49 16.77
N PRO A 29 -2.65 31.03 17.91
CA PRO A 29 -1.21 30.95 18.05
C PRO A 29 -0.70 29.99 16.98
N VAL A 30 0.03 30.53 16.00
CA VAL A 30 0.82 29.72 15.09
C VAL A 30 1.85 29.02 15.95
N LYS A 31 1.54 27.79 16.38
CA LYS A 31 2.54 26.87 16.91
C LYS A 31 3.51 26.61 15.77
N LYS A 32 4.53 27.45 15.64
CA LYS A 32 5.74 27.11 14.93
C LYS A 32 6.34 25.96 15.71
N GLU A 33 6.05 24.73 15.30
CA GLU A 33 6.81 23.59 15.76
C GLU A 33 8.28 23.93 15.54
N LYS A 34 9.05 23.94 16.64
CA LYS A 34 10.50 24.07 16.55
C LYS A 34 11.00 22.83 15.84
N VAL A 35 11.17 22.93 14.52
CA VAL A 35 11.89 21.91 13.77
C VAL A 35 13.33 21.96 14.27
N GLU A 36 13.68 20.97 15.08
CA GLU A 36 15.03 20.80 15.59
C GLU A 36 15.97 20.69 14.38
N LYS A 37 16.90 21.64 14.21
CA LYS A 37 17.87 21.57 13.11
C LYS A 37 18.77 20.35 13.33
N LEU A 38 18.77 19.44 12.36
CA LEU A 38 19.66 18.28 12.34
C LEU A 38 21.12 18.75 12.40
N THR A 39 21.87 18.25 13.39
CA THR A 39 23.33 18.42 13.44
C THR A 39 24.00 17.50 12.42
N PRO A 40 25.24 17.78 11.97
CA PRO A 40 25.99 16.86 11.12
C PRO A 40 26.12 15.45 11.70
N GLN A 41 26.35 15.33 13.01
CA GLN A 41 26.44 14.04 13.72
C GLN A 41 25.11 13.27 13.65
N LYS A 42 23.99 13.92 13.98
CA LYS A 42 22.66 13.29 13.91
C LYS A 42 22.29 12.90 12.47
N SER A 43 22.75 13.66 11.48
CA SER A 43 22.57 13.32 10.07
C SER A 43 23.38 12.08 9.67
N LEU A 44 24.62 11.96 10.15
CA LEU A 44 25.46 10.78 9.89
C LEU A 44 24.83 9.51 10.50
N GLU A 45 24.38 9.56 11.75
CA GLU A 45 23.71 8.42 12.41
C GLU A 45 22.46 7.95 11.65
N ILE A 46 21.64 8.88 11.14
CA ILE A 46 20.47 8.56 10.32
C ILE A 46 20.89 7.84 9.03
N VAL A 47 21.93 8.32 8.36
CA VAL A 47 22.43 7.71 7.12
C VAL A 47 22.97 6.31 7.38
N GLU A 48 23.79 6.13 8.41
CA GLU A 48 24.36 4.82 8.76
C GLU A 48 23.26 3.80 9.12
N THR A 49 22.28 4.22 9.93
CA THR A 49 21.11 3.40 10.27
C THR A 49 20.32 3.05 9.01
N GLY A 50 20.08 4.02 8.13
CA GLY A 50 19.40 3.82 6.86
C GLY A 50 20.12 2.81 5.95
N ILE A 51 21.45 2.87 5.88
CA ILE A 51 22.27 1.92 5.11
C ILE A 51 22.15 0.49 5.67
N GLN A 52 22.17 0.33 7.00
CA GLN A 52 22.02 -0.98 7.63
C GLN A 52 20.64 -1.59 7.35
N ILE A 53 19.57 -0.79 7.48
CA ILE A 53 18.20 -1.22 7.16
C ILE A 53 18.12 -1.65 5.70
N LEU A 54 18.62 -0.82 4.77
CA LEU A 54 18.62 -1.11 3.34
C LEU A 54 19.39 -2.39 3.00
N THR A 55 20.54 -2.60 3.62
CA THR A 55 21.38 -3.79 3.40
C THR A 55 20.61 -5.04 3.80
N LYS A 56 20.10 -5.10 5.04
CA LYS A 56 19.29 -6.23 5.50
C LYS A 56 18.07 -6.47 4.63
N PHE A 57 17.38 -5.40 4.23
CA PHE A 57 16.20 -5.51 3.37
C PHE A 57 16.51 -6.07 1.97
N ARG A 58 17.70 -5.79 1.42
CA ARG A 58 18.13 -6.29 0.11
C ARG A 58 18.56 -7.75 0.12
N GLU A 59 18.99 -8.27 1.26
CA GLU A 59 19.32 -9.70 1.43
C GLU A 59 18.07 -10.58 1.41
N LEU A 60 16.91 -10.03 1.75
CA LEU A 60 15.64 -10.72 1.72
C LEU A 60 15.15 -10.95 0.28
N ASN A 61 14.62 -12.14 0.02
CA ASN A 61 13.91 -12.41 -1.23
C ASN A 61 12.56 -11.64 -1.29
N PRO A 62 11.92 -11.51 -2.47
CA PRO A 62 10.68 -10.75 -2.60
C PRO A 62 9.56 -11.13 -1.62
N ILE A 63 9.42 -12.42 -1.29
CA ILE A 63 8.39 -12.92 -0.37
C ILE A 63 8.68 -12.43 1.05
N GLU A 64 9.93 -12.61 1.49
CA GLU A 64 10.37 -12.14 2.81
C GLU A 64 10.24 -10.62 2.95
N GLN A 65 10.48 -9.87 1.87
CA GLN A 65 10.27 -8.41 1.85
C GLN A 65 8.78 -8.03 2.01
N ILE A 66 7.87 -8.77 1.38
CA ILE A 66 6.41 -8.57 1.49
C ILE A 66 5.92 -8.95 2.90
N GLU A 67 6.39 -10.08 3.45
CA GLU A 67 6.04 -10.52 4.80
C GLU A 67 6.52 -9.51 5.85
N LEU A 68 7.74 -9.00 5.71
CA LEU A 68 8.28 -7.96 6.60
C LEU A 68 7.49 -6.63 6.48
N ASP A 69 7.09 -6.23 5.27
CA ASP A 69 6.24 -5.05 5.07
C ASP A 69 4.87 -5.23 5.75
N THR A 70 4.28 -6.41 5.62
CA THR A 70 2.98 -6.73 6.22
C THR A 70 3.07 -6.66 7.75
N PHE A 71 4.11 -7.27 8.32
CA PHE A 71 4.37 -7.18 9.76
C PHE A 71 4.55 -5.72 10.21
N HIS A 72 5.41 -4.95 9.53
CA HIS A 72 5.65 -3.55 9.86
C HIS A 72 4.37 -2.69 9.75
N ARG A 73 3.57 -2.89 8.70
CA ARG A 73 2.33 -2.15 8.46
C ARG A 73 1.30 -2.45 9.55
N ASN A 74 1.21 -3.69 10.04
CA ASN A 74 0.32 -4.05 11.13
C ASN A 74 0.70 -3.35 12.45
N GLU A 75 1.99 -3.15 12.71
CA GLU A 75 2.48 -2.50 13.93
C GLU A 75 2.46 -0.96 13.86
N THR A 76 2.69 -0.38 12.68
CA THR A 76 2.94 1.06 12.51
C THR A 76 1.92 1.80 11.65
N SER A 77 1.05 1.08 10.94
CA SER A 77 0.20 1.62 9.86
C SER A 77 0.97 2.21 8.66
N GLU A 78 2.27 1.92 8.54
CA GLU A 78 3.12 2.42 7.46
C GLU A 78 3.76 1.28 6.65
N SER A 79 3.91 1.49 5.34
CA SER A 79 4.62 0.55 4.46
C SER A 79 6.10 0.87 4.36
N LEU A 80 6.95 -0.13 4.64
CA LEU A 80 8.37 -0.08 4.32
C LEU A 80 8.61 -0.13 2.81
N LEU A 81 7.85 -0.95 2.07
CA LEU A 81 8.00 -1.06 0.62
C LEU A 81 7.73 0.26 -0.08
N GLU A 82 6.64 0.96 0.28
CA GLU A 82 6.32 2.28 -0.28
C GLU A 82 7.41 3.30 0.07
N LYS A 83 7.87 3.33 1.32
CA LYS A 83 8.97 4.20 1.77
C LYS A 83 10.28 3.95 1.04
N LEU A 84 10.54 2.70 0.66
CA LEU A 84 11.73 2.28 -0.08
C LEU A 84 11.54 2.34 -1.60
N GLY A 85 10.37 2.79 -2.10
CA GLY A 85 10.07 2.88 -3.52
C GLY A 85 10.03 1.52 -4.24
N LYS A 86 9.67 0.45 -3.52
CA LYS A 86 9.53 -0.90 -4.06
C LYS A 86 8.07 -1.28 -4.25
N ASN A 87 7.76 -1.97 -5.35
CA ASN A 87 6.46 -2.57 -5.59
C ASN A 87 6.61 -3.97 -6.20
N PHE A 88 5.60 -4.82 -6.00
CA PHE A 88 5.56 -6.18 -6.54
C PHE A 88 4.30 -6.43 -7.39
N GLU A 89 3.58 -5.39 -7.79
CA GLU A 89 2.32 -5.51 -8.55
C GLU A 89 2.49 -6.28 -9.88
N ASN A 90 3.64 -6.11 -10.53
CA ASN A 90 3.99 -6.79 -11.78
C ASN A 90 4.84 -8.06 -11.57
N SER A 91 4.95 -8.53 -10.32
CA SER A 91 5.66 -9.77 -9.99
C SER A 91 4.72 -10.96 -10.04
N TYR A 92 5.27 -12.13 -10.37
CA TYR A 92 4.53 -13.38 -10.46
C TYR A 92 5.12 -14.41 -9.50
N PHE A 93 4.24 -15.05 -8.74
CA PHE A 93 4.60 -15.96 -7.66
C PHE A 93 3.91 -17.31 -7.84
N LEU A 94 4.58 -18.39 -7.45
CA LEU A 94 3.99 -19.72 -7.40
C LEU A 94 2.85 -19.74 -6.37
N PRO A 95 1.86 -20.64 -6.52
CA PRO A 95 0.83 -20.84 -5.49
C PRO A 95 1.40 -21.10 -4.09
N THR A 96 2.54 -21.79 -3.99
CA THR A 96 3.24 -22.01 -2.70
C THR A 96 3.87 -20.75 -2.12
N GLU A 97 4.33 -19.84 -2.97
CA GLU A 97 4.90 -18.55 -2.56
C GLU A 97 3.80 -17.59 -2.10
N LEU A 98 2.68 -17.53 -2.83
CA LEU A 98 1.49 -16.78 -2.42
C LEU A 98 0.88 -17.32 -1.14
N GLY A 99 0.93 -18.64 -0.95
CA GLY A 99 0.49 -19.29 0.28
C GLY A 99 1.26 -18.78 1.51
N LYS A 100 2.59 -18.66 1.41
CA LYS A 100 3.42 -18.12 2.50
C LYS A 100 2.99 -16.71 2.91
N MET A 101 2.75 -15.83 1.94
CA MET A 101 2.32 -14.44 2.19
C MET A 101 0.96 -14.33 2.88
N THR A 102 0.09 -15.33 2.70
CA THR A 102 -1.31 -15.32 3.18
C THR A 102 -1.57 -16.29 4.33
N GLY A 103 -0.55 -17.04 4.77
CA GLY A 103 -0.69 -18.09 5.78
C GLY A 103 -1.43 -19.34 5.29
N GLN A 104 -1.46 -19.59 3.98
CA GLN A 104 -2.16 -20.70 3.34
C GLN A 104 -1.18 -21.69 2.69
N ILE A 105 -1.60 -22.92 2.46
CA ILE A 105 -0.80 -23.87 1.66
C ILE A 105 -1.05 -23.68 0.17
N GLY A 106 -0.08 -24.03 -0.68
CA GLY A 106 -0.21 -23.85 -2.13
C GLY A 106 -1.41 -24.60 -2.76
N ALA A 107 -1.88 -25.69 -2.14
CA ALA A 107 -3.10 -26.37 -2.57
C ALA A 107 -4.36 -25.51 -2.34
N GLU A 108 -4.44 -24.80 -1.22
CA GLU A 108 -5.55 -23.90 -0.91
C GLU A 108 -5.56 -22.70 -1.86
N ILE A 109 -4.38 -22.15 -2.16
CA ILE A 109 -4.24 -21.08 -3.17
C ILE A 109 -4.76 -21.55 -4.53
N ASN A 110 -4.41 -22.77 -4.95
CA ASN A 110 -4.92 -23.31 -6.21
C ASN A 110 -6.45 -23.43 -6.23
N LEU A 111 -7.05 -23.86 -5.11
CA LEU A 111 -8.51 -23.93 -4.98
C LEU A 111 -9.16 -22.54 -4.98
N ILE A 112 -8.51 -21.52 -4.42
CA ILE A 112 -9.01 -20.13 -4.48
C ILE A 112 -9.01 -19.63 -5.92
N LEU A 113 -7.91 -19.83 -6.65
CA LEU A 113 -7.79 -19.41 -8.05
C LEU A 113 -8.82 -20.11 -8.94
N GLU A 114 -9.07 -21.40 -8.70
CA GLU A 114 -10.12 -22.17 -9.38
C GLU A 114 -11.52 -21.62 -9.05
N LYS A 115 -11.83 -21.38 -7.77
CA LYS A 115 -13.10 -20.78 -7.35
C LYS A 115 -13.32 -19.37 -7.92
N LYS A 116 -12.24 -18.61 -8.13
CA LYS A 116 -12.27 -17.31 -8.81
C LYS A 116 -12.40 -17.44 -10.35
N GLY A 117 -12.41 -18.66 -10.89
CA GLY A 117 -12.53 -18.92 -12.33
C GLY A 117 -11.28 -18.55 -13.13
N LEU A 118 -10.11 -18.44 -12.46
CA LEU A 118 -8.85 -18.05 -13.10
C LEU A 118 -8.08 -19.27 -13.62
N GLN A 119 -8.30 -20.45 -13.04
CA GLN A 119 -7.67 -21.69 -13.49
C GLN A 119 -8.63 -22.88 -13.35
N PHE A 120 -8.26 -24.00 -13.96
CA PHE A 120 -8.95 -25.27 -13.86
C PHE A 120 -7.94 -26.42 -13.95
N ARG A 121 -8.31 -27.61 -13.48
CA ARG A 121 -7.57 -28.84 -13.82
C ARG A 121 -8.05 -29.40 -15.14
N ASP A 122 -7.11 -29.65 -16.05
CA ASP A 122 -7.40 -30.37 -17.28
C ASP A 122 -7.61 -31.88 -17.05
N GLU A 123 -7.88 -32.60 -18.13
CA GLU A 123 -8.09 -34.06 -18.13
C GLU A 123 -6.87 -34.87 -17.62
N ASN A 124 -5.67 -34.28 -17.63
CA ASN A 124 -4.44 -34.89 -17.12
C ASN A 124 -4.14 -34.47 -15.68
N GLY A 125 -5.04 -33.69 -15.05
CA GLY A 125 -4.87 -33.19 -13.69
C GLY A 125 -3.88 -32.03 -13.56
N VAL A 126 -3.52 -31.39 -14.68
CA VAL A 126 -2.59 -30.25 -14.74
C VAL A 126 -3.38 -28.96 -14.58
N TRP A 127 -2.88 -28.06 -13.74
CA TRP A 127 -3.45 -26.72 -13.61
C TRP A 127 -3.20 -25.91 -14.88
N THR A 128 -4.29 -25.40 -15.46
CA THR A 128 -4.32 -24.63 -16.70
C THR A 128 -5.07 -23.31 -16.46
N PRO A 129 -4.58 -22.16 -16.96
CA PRO A 129 -5.28 -20.91 -16.79
C PRO A 129 -6.50 -20.83 -17.73
N THR A 130 -7.58 -20.20 -17.26
CA THR A 130 -8.69 -19.81 -18.14
C THR A 130 -8.30 -18.61 -19.01
N SER A 131 -9.13 -18.28 -20.00
CA SER A 131 -8.92 -17.09 -20.83
C SER A 131 -8.81 -15.80 -20.00
N SER A 132 -9.57 -15.67 -18.91
CA SER A 132 -9.47 -14.55 -17.97
C SER A 132 -8.24 -14.68 -17.06
N GLY A 133 -7.87 -15.89 -16.64
CA GLY A 133 -6.69 -16.13 -15.82
C GLY A 133 -5.37 -15.72 -16.48
N LYS A 134 -5.28 -15.85 -17.81
CA LYS A 134 -4.08 -15.51 -18.60
C LYS A 134 -3.60 -14.08 -18.43
N GLU A 135 -4.48 -13.14 -18.11
CA GLU A 135 -4.10 -11.74 -17.85
C GLU A 135 -3.26 -11.59 -16.58
N PHE A 136 -3.42 -12.52 -15.63
CA PHE A 136 -2.84 -12.44 -14.30
C PHE A 136 -1.77 -13.50 -14.02
N CYS A 137 -1.51 -14.39 -14.97
CA CYS A 137 -0.54 -15.46 -14.81
C CYS A 137 0.60 -15.43 -15.81
N LEU A 138 1.73 -16.02 -15.42
CA LEU A 138 2.84 -16.37 -16.27
C LEU A 138 2.92 -17.89 -16.36
N GLU A 139 2.79 -18.41 -17.58
CA GLU A 139 3.00 -19.83 -17.88
C GLU A 139 4.50 -20.08 -18.10
N ILE A 140 5.09 -20.99 -17.33
CA ILE A 140 6.51 -21.37 -17.45
C ILE A 140 6.57 -22.78 -18.02
N GLY A 141 6.85 -22.88 -19.32
CA GLY A 141 6.91 -24.13 -20.09
C GLY A 141 8.26 -24.84 -20.01
N ASN A 142 8.74 -25.15 -18.80
CA ASN A 142 9.95 -25.96 -18.61
C ASN A 142 9.58 -27.46 -18.50
N GLN A 143 10.47 -28.28 -17.93
CA GLN A 143 10.24 -29.72 -17.69
C GLN A 143 8.94 -30.02 -16.90
N PHE A 144 8.46 -29.04 -16.12
CA PHE A 144 7.15 -29.05 -15.47
C PHE A 144 6.45 -27.74 -15.83
N ASN A 145 5.23 -27.82 -16.38
CA ASN A 145 4.42 -26.64 -16.59
C ASN A 145 4.07 -26.03 -15.23
N GLN A 146 4.48 -24.78 -15.01
CA GLN A 146 4.17 -24.03 -13.80
C GLN A 146 3.39 -22.77 -14.13
N LEU A 147 2.40 -22.48 -13.31
CA LEU A 147 1.69 -21.21 -13.33
C LEU A 147 2.18 -20.36 -12.17
N LYS A 148 2.63 -19.14 -12.49
CA LYS A 148 2.86 -18.10 -11.49
C LYS A 148 1.79 -17.03 -11.62
N TRP A 149 1.35 -16.45 -10.51
CA TRP A 149 0.22 -15.53 -10.45
C TRP A 149 0.62 -14.21 -9.81
N ARG A 150 -0.01 -13.11 -10.24
CA ARG A 150 0.13 -11.81 -9.57
C ARG A 150 -0.49 -11.85 -8.18
N ILE A 151 0.07 -11.10 -7.24
CA ILE A 151 -0.39 -11.07 -5.84
C ILE A 151 -1.86 -10.61 -5.71
N SER A 152 -2.30 -9.70 -6.57
CA SER A 152 -3.68 -9.18 -6.64
C SER A 152 -4.74 -10.23 -6.98
N THR A 153 -4.33 -11.43 -7.40
CA THR A 153 -5.27 -12.53 -7.65
C THR A 153 -5.75 -13.20 -6.37
N ILE A 154 -5.01 -13.04 -5.26
CA ILE A 154 -5.33 -13.67 -3.97
C ILE A 154 -5.84 -12.64 -2.95
N LEU A 155 -5.21 -11.46 -2.90
CA LEU A 155 -5.69 -10.31 -2.12
C LEU A 155 -7.07 -9.83 -2.61
#